data_AF-A0A3D2GTG4-F1
#
_entry.id   AF-A0A3D2GTG4-F1
#
_cell.length_a   1.000
_cell.length_b   1.000
_cell.length_c   1.000
_cell.angle_alpha   90.00
_cell.angle_beta   90.00
_cell.angle_gamma   90.00
#
_symmetry.space_group_name_H-M   'P 1'
#
loop_
_entity.id
_entity.type
_entity.pdbx_description
1 polymer ?
#
loop_
_entity_poly.entity_id
_entity_poly.type
_entity_poly.pdbx_seq_one_letter_code
_entity_poly.pdbx_strand_id
1 'polypeptide(L)' 'MKISVEKGVTYCLCSCEKSASYPFCDGSHRGTDKKSIRYTAPKTGEIVFEKGTIV' A
#
# COMPACT_ATOMS: atom_id res chain seq x y z
N MET A 1 -4.35 9.56 2.39
CA MET A 1 -5.40 8.70 3.01
C MET A 1 -4.82 8.00 4.23
N LYS A 2 -5.56 7.89 5.34
CA LYS A 2 -5.06 7.24 6.56
C LYS A 2 -5.30 5.73 6.53
N ILE A 3 -4.32 4.94 6.95
CA ILE A 3 -4.39 3.48 7.05
C ILE A 3 -3.90 3.06 8.44
N SER A 4 -4.72 2.31 9.16
CA SER A 4 -4.31 1.68 10.41
C SER A 4 -3.43 0.47 10.12
N VAL A 5 -2.27 0.41 10.79
CA VAL A 5 -1.27 -0.65 10.63
C VAL A 5 -0.86 -1.23 11.97
N GLU A 6 -0.47 -2.49 11.97
CA GLU A 6 -0.02 -3.24 13.14
C GLU A 6 1.46 -3.59 13.03
N LYS A 7 2.20 -3.43 14.13
CA LYS A 7 3.64 -3.72 14.19
C LYS A 7 3.94 -5.12 13.67
N GLY A 8 4.89 -5.21 12.74
CA GLY A 8 5.37 -6.47 12.16
C GLY A 8 4.49 -7.03 11.03
N VAL A 9 3.29 -6.48 10.82
CA VAL A 9 2.44 -6.87 9.69
C VAL A 9 2.96 -6.21 8.41
N THR A 10 2.99 -7.00 7.34
CA THR A 10 3.37 -6.52 6.00
C THR A 10 2.12 -6.23 5.19
N TYR A 11 2.00 -4.99 4.72
CA TYR A 11 0.93 -4.50 3.87
C TYR A 11 1.44 -4.36 2.44
N CYS A 12 0.61 -4.78 1.48
CA CYS A 12 0.86 -4.60 0.06
C CYS A 12 0.04 -3.41 -0.45
N LEU A 13 0.70 -2.27 -0.70
CA LEU A 13 0.05 -1.04 -1.14
C LEU A 13 0.14 -0.86 -2.65
N CYS A 14 -0.87 -0.22 -3.21
CA CYS A 14 -1.04 0.03 -4.63
C CYS A 14 -0.32 1.32 -5.06
N SER A 15 0.65 1.19 -5.97
CA SER A 15 1.27 2.32 -6.68
C SER A 15 0.70 2.54 -8.09
N CYS A 16 -0.12 1.60 -8.57
CA CYS A 16 -0.60 1.59 -9.95
C CYS A 16 -1.87 2.39 -10.20
N GLU A 17 -2.57 2.80 -9.14
CA GLU A 17 -3.82 3.59 -9.19
C GLU A 17 -4.98 2.89 -9.90
N LYS A 18 -4.81 1.64 -10.32
CA LYS A 18 -5.84 0.81 -10.98
C LYS A 18 -6.54 -0.19 -10.04
N SER A 19 -6.11 -0.27 -8.78
CA SER A 19 -6.67 -1.22 -7.81
C SER A 19 -8.10 -0.84 -7.45
N ALA A 20 -9.02 -1.80 -7.51
CA ALA A 20 -10.38 -1.65 -7.00
C ALA A 20 -10.42 -1.62 -5.46
N SER A 21 -9.37 -2.14 -4.81
CA SER A 21 -9.20 -2.17 -3.36
C SER A 21 -8.23 -1.10 -2.85
N TYR A 22 -8.11 0.03 -3.55
CA TYR A 22 -7.24 1.13 -3.15
C TYR A 22 -7.49 1.50 -1.67
N PRO A 23 -6.46 1.60 -0.81
CA PRO A 23 -5.01 1.74 -1.12
C PRO A 23 -4.25 0.44 -1.35
N PHE A 24 -4.86 -0.72 -1.16
CA PHE A 24 -4.16 -1.98 -1.20
C PHE A 24 -3.99 -2.50 -2.61
N CYS A 25 -2.95 -3.30 -2.83
CA CYS A 25 -2.70 -3.97 -4.09
C CYS A 25 -3.63 -5.19 -4.22
N ASP A 26 -4.41 -5.24 -5.29
CA ASP A 26 -5.29 -6.35 -5.68
C ASP A 26 -4.72 -7.17 -6.87
N GLY A 27 -3.57 -6.76 -7.41
CA GLY A 27 -2.95 -7.38 -8.59
C GLY A 27 -3.25 -6.68 -9.92
N SER A 28 -4.03 -5.61 -9.94
CA SER A 28 -4.36 -4.82 -11.14
C SER A 28 -3.15 -4.16 -11.82
N HIS A 29 -1.97 -4.20 -11.20
CA HIS A 29 -0.72 -3.72 -11.78
C HIS A 29 -0.06 -4.71 -12.77
N ARG A 30 -0.53 -5.97 -12.83
CA ARG A 30 0.02 -6.98 -13.75
C ARG A 30 -0.11 -6.50 -15.20
N GLY A 31 0.99 -6.61 -15.96
CA GLY A 31 1.05 -6.11 -17.34
C GLY A 31 1.37 -4.61 -17.45
N THR A 32 1.71 -3.95 -16.34
CA THR A 32 2.29 -2.59 -16.31
C THR A 32 3.69 -2.63 -15.70
N ASP A 33 4.47 -1.57 -15.89
CA ASP A 33 5.79 -1.43 -15.27
C ASP A 33 5.73 -1.08 -13.78
N LYS A 34 4.53 -0.85 -13.24
CA LYS A 34 4.33 -0.46 -11.84
C LYS A 34 4.32 -1.70 -10.93
N LYS A 35 5.02 -1.60 -9.78
CA LYS A 35 5.12 -2.67 -8.77
C LYS A 35 4.39 -2.30 -7.49
N SER A 36 3.83 -3.29 -6.79
CA SER A 36 3.27 -3.07 -5.45
C SER A 36 4.35 -2.64 -4.46
N ILE A 37 3.95 -1.86 -3.46
CA ILE A 37 4.83 -1.41 -2.37
C ILE A 37 4.61 -2.34 -1.19
N ARG A 38 5.66 -3.02 -0.76
CA ARG A 38 5.64 -3.80 0.48
C ARG A 38 6.05 -2.92 1.64
N TYR A 39 5.16 -2.75 2.60
CA TYR A 39 5.39 -1.97 3.81
C TYR A 39 5.21 -2.86 5.03
N THR A 40 6.31 -3.14 5.74
CA THR A 40 6.27 -3.80 7.04
C THR A 40 6.23 -2.73 8.12
N ALA A 41 5.13 -2.67 8.87
CA ALA A 41 4.94 -1.59 9.84
C ALA A 41 5.91 -1.75 11.03
N PRO A 42 6.75 -0.75 11.34
CA PRO A 42 7.71 -0.83 12.44
C PRO A 42 7.03 -0.69 13.81
N LYS A 43 5.82 -0.13 13.84
CA LYS A 43 4.98 0.08 15.03
C LYS A 43 3.50 0.03 14.65
N THR A 44 2.65 -0.28 15.63
CA THR A 44 1.20 -0.15 15.49
C THR A 44 0.82 1.33 15.50
N GLY A 45 -0.06 1.75 14.59
CA GLY A 45 -0.50 3.13 14.49
C GLY A 45 -1.19 3.44 13.16
N GLU A 46 -1.19 4.70 12.78
CA GLU A 46 -1.71 5.14 11.48
C GLU A 46 -0.57 5.62 10.59
N ILE A 47 -0.64 5.32 9.31
CA ILE A 47 0.20 5.92 8.27
C ILE A 47 -0.65 6.73 7.30
N VAL A 48 -0.04 7.71 6.63
CA VAL A 48 -0.68 8.40 5.51
C VAL A 48 -0.13 7.81 4.22
N PHE A 49 -1.02 7.33 3.35
CA PHE A 49 -0.67 6.85 2.02
C PHE A 49 -1.25 7.76 0.94
N GLU A 50 -0.38 8.23 0.05
CA GLU A 50 -0.71 9.14 -1.04
C GLU A 50 -0.06 8.65 -2.34
N LYS A 51 -0.89 8.16 -3.27
CA LYS A 51 -0.52 7.83 -4.66
C LYS A 51 0.82 7.09 -4.79
N GLY A 52 1.01 6.02 -4.01
CA GLY A 52 2.25 5.24 -4.06
C GLY A 52 3.36 5.72 -3.13
N THR A 53 3.10 6.65 -2.22
CA THR A 53 4.08 7.10 -1.22
C THR A 53 3.47 7.03 0.17
N ILE A 54 4.25 6.54 1.14
CA ILE A 54 3.90 6.60 2.56
C ILE A 54 4.53 7.88 3.11
N VAL A 55 3.71 8.72 3.75
CA VAL A 55 4.07 10.00 4.35
C VAL A 55 3.94 9.91 5.86
#